data_AF-A0A438EM06-F1
#
_entry.id   AF-A0A438EM06-F1
#
_cell.length_a   1.000
_cell.length_b   1.000
_cell.length_c   1.000
_cell.angle_alpha   90.00
_cell.angle_beta   90.00
_cell.angle_gamma   90.00
#
_symmetry.space_group_name_H-M   'P 1'
#
loop_
_entity.id
_entity.type
_entity.pdbx_description
1 polymer ?
#
loop_
_entity_poly.entity_id
_entity_poly.type
_entity_poly.pdbx_seq_one_letter_code
_entity_poly.pdbx_strand_id
1 'polypeptide(L)'
;MALLCSTEAASRRVSFSGRRRHLTSMKVLHMEMVEDLVLWDTYTHKYPERIKDGSNGSIAVDAYHHYKEDVGIMKGMNLDAYRFSISWSRILPNGKLSGGVNKKGIDYYNNLINELLANGIQPFVTIFHWDLPQALEDEYGGFLSPHSV
;
A
#
# COMPACT_ATOMS: atom_id res chain seq x y z
N MET A 1 4.63 6.70 14.28
CA MET A 1 5.35 5.80 13.33
C MET A 1 5.65 6.60 12.07
N ALA A 2 6.85 6.44 11.48
CA ALA A 2 7.30 7.29 10.38
C ALA A 2 6.53 6.99 9.09
N LEU A 3 5.84 7.98 8.53
CA LEU A 3 5.68 8.06 7.08
C LEU A 3 7.09 8.11 6.49
N LEU A 4 7.63 6.97 6.07
CA LEU A 4 8.83 6.96 5.24
C LEU A 4 8.41 7.29 3.81
N CYS A 5 8.13 8.57 3.57
CA CYS A 5 8.10 9.11 2.21
C CYS A 5 9.55 9.20 1.73
N SER A 6 10.06 8.12 1.15
CA SER A 6 11.37 8.12 0.50
C SER A 6 11.18 8.22 -1.01
N THR A 7 11.73 9.27 -1.61
CA THR A 7 11.94 9.31 -3.06
C THR A 7 13.15 8.45 -3.38
N GLU A 8 12.95 7.30 -4.02
CA GLU A 8 14.05 6.48 -4.53
C GLU A 8 14.29 6.78 -6.00
N ALA A 9 15.56 7.01 -6.36
CA ALA A 9 15.98 7.00 -7.75
C ALA A 9 16.14 5.54 -8.22
N ALA A 10 15.07 4.96 -8.77
CA ALA A 10 15.15 3.62 -9.35
C ALA A 10 15.92 3.67 -10.68
N SER A 11 17.19 3.25 -10.67
CA SER A 11 18.00 3.08 -11.88
C SER A 11 17.71 1.71 -12.52
N ARG A 12 16.58 1.59 -13.23
CA ARG A 12 16.36 0.47 -14.16
C ARG A 12 15.89 1.00 -15.51
N ARG A 13 16.44 0.46 -16.60
CA ARG A 13 15.94 0.72 -17.96
C ARG A 13 14.55 0.10 -18.09
N VAL A 14 13.50 0.89 -17.89
CA VAL A 14 12.14 0.53 -18.30
C VAL A 14 11.79 1.38 -19.50
N SER A 15 11.68 0.75 -20.67
CA SER A 15 11.24 1.44 -21.89
C SER A 15 9.72 1.59 -21.82
N PHE A 16 9.24 2.81 -21.58
CA PHE A 16 7.81 3.12 -21.56
C PHE A 16 7.30 3.51 -22.96
N SER A 17 6.13 3.00 -23.33
CA SER A 17 5.49 3.20 -24.62
C SER A 17 5.40 4.69 -25.00
N GLY A 18 6.12 5.07 -26.06
CA GLY A 18 5.87 6.30 -26.82
C GLY A 18 6.50 7.61 -26.33
N ARG A 19 7.11 7.69 -25.13
CA ARG A 19 7.87 8.89 -24.71
C ARG A 19 9.34 8.56 -24.46
N ARG A 20 10.20 8.89 -25.44
CA ARG A 20 11.65 9.02 -25.19
C ARG A 20 11.89 10.25 -24.32
N ARG A 21 11.93 10.08 -23.01
CA ARG A 21 12.58 11.04 -22.10
C ARG A 21 14.03 10.61 -21.89
N HIS A 22 14.94 11.58 -21.90
CA HIS A 22 16.37 11.31 -21.70
C HIS A 22 16.60 10.61 -20.35
N LEU A 23 17.45 9.59 -20.40
CA LEU A 23 17.77 8.65 -19.32
C LEU A 23 18.57 9.33 -18.20
N THR A 24 17.89 10.06 -17.31
CA THR A 24 18.45 10.38 -15.99
C THR A 24 17.33 10.50 -14.96
N SER A 25 17.14 9.43 -14.17
CA SER A 25 16.29 9.34 -12.98
C SER A 25 14.76 9.32 -13.20
N MET A 26 14.16 8.13 -13.03
CA MET A 26 12.71 8.00 -12.85
C MET A 26 12.36 8.50 -11.45
N LYS A 27 11.39 9.42 -11.33
CA LYS A 27 10.93 9.89 -10.03
C LYS A 27 9.84 8.95 -9.52
N VAL A 28 10.23 8.07 -8.59
CA VAL A 28 9.32 7.14 -7.94
C VAL A 28 9.06 7.64 -6.53
N LEU A 29 7.79 7.84 -6.21
CA LEU A 29 7.36 8.03 -4.83
C LEU A 29 6.88 6.69 -4.29
N HIS A 30 7.41 6.31 -3.14
CA HIS A 30 6.94 5.16 -2.39
C HIS A 30 6.14 5.66 -1.20
N MET A 31 4.93 5.12 -1.05
CA MET A 31 4.10 5.39 0.12
C MET A 31 3.54 4.07 0.62
N GLU A 32 3.63 3.89 1.93
CA GLU A 32 3.10 2.74 2.65
C GLU A 32 1.67 3.07 3.08
N MET A 33 0.71 2.32 2.55
CA MET A 33 -0.70 2.44 2.88
C MET A 33 -1.02 1.40 3.96
N VAL A 34 -1.20 1.81 5.21
CA VAL A 34 -1.68 0.91 6.28
C VAL A 34 -2.93 1.52 6.87
N GLU A 35 -4.09 1.11 6.36
CA GLU A 35 -5.40 1.66 6.76
C GLU A 35 -6.45 0.54 6.98
N ASP A 36 -6.04 -0.65 7.44
CA ASP A 36 -6.95 -1.76 7.76
C ASP A 36 -6.48 -2.60 8.95
N LEU A 37 -7.39 -3.42 9.48
CA LEU A 37 -7.14 -4.46 10.48
C LEU A 37 -6.08 -5.46 9.97
N VAL A 38 -4.84 -5.19 10.31
CA VAL A 38 -3.67 -6.04 10.06
C VAL A 38 -3.03 -6.38 11.41
N LEU A 39 -2.09 -7.33 11.46
CA LEU A 39 -1.33 -7.64 12.68
C LEU A 39 -0.82 -6.38 13.43
N TRP A 40 -0.42 -5.35 12.68
CA TRP A 40 -0.02 -4.05 13.23
C TRP A 40 -1.13 -3.30 13.97
N ASP A 41 -2.38 -3.41 13.53
CA ASP A 41 -3.51 -2.77 14.20
C ASP A 41 -3.72 -3.41 15.58
N THR A 42 -3.75 -4.74 15.65
CA THR A 42 -3.81 -5.48 16.91
C THR A 42 -2.62 -5.14 17.81
N TYR A 43 -1.41 -5.11 17.25
CA TYR A 43 -0.18 -4.86 18.01
C TYR A 43 -0.15 -3.46 18.62
N THR A 44 -0.48 -2.43 17.83
CA THR A 44 -0.46 -1.03 18.28
C THR A 44 -1.56 -0.73 19.30
N HIS A 45 -2.75 -1.34 19.15
CA HIS A 45 -3.81 -1.23 20.16
C HIS A 45 -3.50 -1.98 21.46
N LYS A 46 -2.86 -3.15 21.36
CA LYS A 46 -2.56 -4.00 22.52
C LYS A 46 -1.33 -3.53 23.30
N TYR A 47 -0.35 -2.94 22.61
CA TYR A 47 0.92 -2.49 23.18
C TYR A 47 1.24 -1.04 22.79
N PRO A 48 0.39 -0.05 23.15
CA PRO A 48 0.61 1.34 22.78
C PRO A 48 1.92 1.92 23.33
N GLU A 49 2.41 1.40 24.46
CA GLU A 49 3.69 1.77 25.06
C GLU A 49 4.91 1.42 24.20
N ARG A 50 4.74 0.51 23.23
CA ARG A 50 5.78 0.14 22.27
C ARG A 50 5.87 1.11 21.09
N ILE A 51 4.94 2.05 20.99
CA ILE A 51 5.00 3.15 20.02
C ILE A 51 5.46 4.41 20.75
N LYS A 52 6.50 5.06 20.23
CA LYS A 52 7.17 6.21 20.87
C LYS A 52 6.21 7.31 21.36
N ASP A 53 5.13 7.55 20.63
CA ASP A 53 4.10 8.55 20.91
C ASP A 53 2.72 7.93 21.21
N GLY A 54 2.61 6.60 21.28
CA GLY A 54 1.34 5.89 21.48
C GLY A 54 0.37 5.97 20.30
N SER A 55 0.79 6.48 19.14
CA SER A 55 -0.05 6.55 17.94
C SER A 55 -0.31 5.17 17.31
N ASN A 56 -1.37 5.06 16.51
CA ASN A 56 -1.71 3.86 15.74
C ASN A 56 -2.04 4.20 14.28
N GLY A 57 -2.31 3.17 13.47
CA GLY A 57 -2.61 3.28 12.04
C GLY A 57 -4.10 3.35 11.69
N SER A 58 -5.01 3.60 12.65
CA SER A 58 -6.46 3.47 12.38
C SER A 58 -7.00 4.46 11.35
N ILE A 59 -6.38 5.65 11.25
CA ILE A 59 -6.70 6.69 10.24
C ILE A 59 -5.48 6.99 9.36
N ALA A 60 -4.26 6.89 9.90
CA ALA A 60 -3.02 7.23 9.21
C ALA A 60 -3.06 8.63 8.57
N VAL A 61 -2.93 8.75 7.24
CA VAL A 61 -3.06 10.01 6.48
C VAL A 61 -4.37 10.10 5.70
N ASP A 62 -5.28 9.15 5.92
CA ASP A 62 -6.59 9.06 5.28
C ASP A 62 -6.54 8.99 3.74
N ALA A 63 -5.53 8.31 3.22
CA ALA A 63 -5.32 8.13 1.78
C ALA A 63 -6.40 7.24 1.15
N TYR A 64 -7.15 6.46 1.95
CA TYR A 64 -8.34 5.76 1.48
C TYR A 64 -9.42 6.74 0.98
N HIS A 65 -9.59 7.88 1.64
CA HIS A 65 -10.57 8.89 1.22
C HIS A 65 -9.96 9.96 0.31
N HIS A 66 -8.66 10.25 0.46
CA HIS A 66 -7.98 11.36 -0.23
C HIS A 66 -7.08 10.95 -1.42
N TYR A 67 -7.22 9.72 -1.93
CA TYR A 67 -6.35 9.23 -3.01
C TYR A 67 -6.35 10.10 -4.28
N LYS A 68 -7.44 10.85 -4.55
CA LYS A 68 -7.51 11.74 -5.72
C LYS A 68 -6.66 12.99 -5.52
N GLU A 69 -6.74 13.59 -4.35
CA GLU A 69 -5.92 14.72 -3.93
C GLU A 69 -4.44 14.33 -3.96
N ASP A 70 -4.11 13.15 -3.42
CA ASP A 70 -2.76 12.61 -3.42
C ASP A 70 -2.22 12.44 -4.85
N VAL A 71 -3.00 11.85 -5.77
CA VAL A 71 -2.62 11.73 -7.19
C VAL A 71 -2.45 13.12 -7.84
N GLY A 72 -3.29 14.10 -7.48
CA GLY A 72 -3.14 15.49 -7.93
C GLY A 72 -1.81 16.11 -7.52
N ILE A 73 -1.39 15.89 -6.26
CA ILE A 73 -0.09 16.33 -5.74
C ILE A 73 1.05 15.61 -6.47
N MET A 74 0.96 14.29 -6.64
CA MET A 74 1.95 13.48 -7.38
C MET A 74 2.17 13.98 -8.80
N LYS A 75 1.09 14.37 -9.48
CA LYS A 75 1.13 14.99 -10.81
C LYS A 75 1.81 16.35 -10.78
N GLY A 76 1.47 17.20 -9.80
CA GLY A 76 2.11 18.50 -9.59
C GLY A 76 3.63 18.38 -9.34
N MET A 77 4.07 17.31 -8.70
CA MET A 77 5.48 16.97 -8.47
C MET A 77 6.19 16.39 -9.71
N ASN A 78 5.45 16.13 -10.79
CA ASN A 78 5.94 15.52 -12.03
C ASN A 78 6.61 14.14 -11.78
N LEU A 79 5.94 13.29 -11.01
CA LEU A 79 6.35 11.90 -10.79
C LEU A 79 6.09 11.05 -12.03
N ASP A 80 6.95 10.05 -12.24
CA ASP A 80 6.79 9.10 -13.35
C ASP A 80 6.03 7.84 -12.91
N ALA A 81 6.19 7.47 -11.64
CA ALA A 81 5.60 6.26 -11.10
C ALA A 81 5.30 6.42 -9.60
N TYR A 82 4.33 5.63 -9.14
CA TYR A 82 3.93 5.55 -7.75
C TYR A 82 3.93 4.09 -7.30
N ARG A 83 4.69 3.79 -6.24
CA ARG A 83 4.77 2.45 -5.65
C ARG A 83 3.92 2.39 -4.38
N PHE A 84 2.90 1.55 -4.41
CA PHE A 84 2.00 1.30 -3.27
C PHE A 84 1.83 -0.20 -3.00
N SER A 85 1.28 -0.55 -1.83
CA SER A 85 0.92 -1.92 -1.46
C SER A 85 -0.59 -2.13 -1.49
N ILE A 86 -0.99 -3.37 -1.77
CA ILE A 86 -2.37 -3.84 -1.54
C ILE A 86 -2.43 -4.42 -0.13
N SER A 87 -3.39 -3.96 0.66
CA SER A 87 -3.70 -4.48 1.99
C SER A 87 -4.43 -5.82 1.84
N TRP A 88 -3.79 -6.91 2.29
CA TRP A 88 -4.36 -8.26 2.20
C TRP A 88 -5.71 -8.30 2.92
N SER A 89 -5.77 -7.83 4.16
CA SER A 89 -7.01 -7.84 4.95
C SER A 89 -8.11 -6.97 4.35
N ARG A 90 -7.76 -5.94 3.56
CA ARG A 90 -8.76 -5.15 2.82
C ARG A 90 -9.47 -5.95 1.75
N ILE A 91 -8.75 -6.81 1.03
CA ILE A 91 -9.32 -7.64 -0.04
C ILE A 91 -9.96 -8.92 0.54
N LEU A 92 -9.28 -9.55 1.49
CA LEU A 92 -9.68 -10.77 2.17
C LEU A 92 -9.66 -10.54 3.69
N PRO A 93 -10.76 -10.03 4.29
CA PRO A 93 -10.81 -9.72 5.72
C PRO A 93 -10.50 -10.92 6.63
N ASN A 94 -10.89 -12.12 6.19
CA ASN A 94 -10.64 -13.38 6.89
C ASN A 94 -9.34 -14.07 6.41
N GLY A 95 -8.51 -13.38 5.63
CA GLY A 95 -7.26 -13.87 5.06
C GLY A 95 -7.39 -14.88 3.92
N LYS A 96 -8.43 -15.72 3.91
CA LYS A 96 -8.67 -16.76 2.90
C LYS A 96 -9.81 -16.42 1.95
N LEU A 97 -9.73 -16.91 0.72
CA LEU A 97 -10.81 -16.80 -0.29
C LEU A 97 -12.13 -17.43 0.20
N SER A 98 -12.06 -18.53 0.96
CA SER A 98 -13.23 -19.18 1.56
C SER A 98 -13.98 -18.29 2.55
N GLY A 99 -13.29 -17.33 3.16
CA GLY A 99 -13.87 -16.34 4.07
C GLY A 99 -14.52 -15.16 3.37
N GLY A 100 -14.56 -15.14 2.04
CA GLY A 100 -15.20 -14.11 1.24
C GLY A 100 -14.26 -12.98 0.80
N VAL A 101 -14.67 -12.29 -0.26
CA VAL A 101 -13.91 -11.21 -0.89
C VAL A 101 -14.61 -9.88 -0.67
N ASN A 102 -13.90 -8.89 -0.15
CA ASN A 102 -14.42 -7.55 0.02
C ASN A 102 -14.36 -6.77 -1.31
N LYS A 103 -15.50 -6.66 -2.01
CA LYS A 103 -15.61 -5.94 -3.28
C LYS A 103 -15.28 -4.46 -3.16
N LYS A 104 -15.62 -3.81 -2.05
CA LYS A 104 -15.30 -2.39 -1.84
C LYS A 104 -13.78 -2.15 -1.79
N GLY A 105 -13.04 -3.08 -1.20
CA GLY A 105 -11.57 -3.06 -1.21
C GLY A 105 -11.01 -3.15 -2.63
N ILE A 106 -11.58 -4.03 -3.47
CA ILE A 106 -11.21 -4.15 -4.88
C ILE A 106 -11.52 -2.85 -5.64
N ASP A 107 -12.71 -2.29 -5.43
CA ASP A 107 -13.13 -1.06 -6.09
C ASP A 107 -12.21 0.12 -5.73
N TYR A 108 -11.76 0.19 -4.47
CA TYR A 108 -10.78 1.18 -4.04
C TYR A 108 -9.48 1.11 -4.87
N TYR A 109 -8.83 -0.06 -4.96
CA TYR A 109 -7.58 -0.19 -5.71
C TYR A 109 -7.79 0.01 -7.22
N ASN A 110 -8.92 -0.42 -7.77
CA ASN A 110 -9.27 -0.13 -9.16
C ASN A 110 -9.38 1.38 -9.40
N ASN A 111 -10.04 2.10 -8.50
CA ASN A 111 -10.18 3.56 -8.61
C ASN A 111 -8.82 4.27 -8.50
N LEU A 112 -7.97 3.88 -7.55
CA LEU A 112 -6.62 4.42 -7.42
C LEU A 112 -5.77 4.16 -8.68
N ILE A 113 -5.77 2.93 -9.19
CA ILE A 113 -5.02 2.57 -10.41
C ILE A 113 -5.52 3.37 -11.60
N ASN A 114 -6.84 3.50 -11.77
CA ASN A 114 -7.44 4.28 -12.85
C ASN A 114 -7.06 5.76 -12.75
N GLU A 115 -7.08 6.34 -11.55
CA GLU A 115 -6.70 7.73 -11.31
C GLU A 115 -5.21 7.99 -11.61
N LEU A 116 -4.33 7.08 -11.20
CA LEU A 116 -2.89 7.15 -11.52
C LEU A 116 -2.65 7.13 -13.03
N LEU A 117 -3.27 6.17 -13.73
CA LEU A 117 -3.13 6.01 -15.17
C LEU A 117 -3.71 7.21 -15.92
N ALA A 118 -4.86 7.76 -15.48
CA ALA A 118 -5.46 8.96 -16.06
C ALA A 118 -4.55 10.19 -15.95
N ASN A 119 -3.69 10.22 -14.93
CA ASN A 119 -2.70 11.28 -14.71
C ASN A 119 -1.31 10.96 -15.27
N GLY A 120 -1.15 9.83 -15.99
CA GLY A 120 0.10 9.43 -16.63
C GLY A 120 1.18 8.96 -15.65
N ILE A 121 0.78 8.57 -14.43
CA ILE A 121 1.66 8.04 -13.39
C ILE A 121 1.57 6.52 -13.43
N GLN A 122 2.71 5.83 -13.53
CA GLN A 122 2.72 4.38 -13.58
C GLN A 122 2.54 3.75 -12.18
N PRO A 123 1.54 2.87 -11.97
CA PRO A 123 1.43 2.12 -10.72
C PRO A 123 2.48 0.99 -10.64
N PHE A 124 3.17 0.89 -9.50
CA PHE A 124 3.99 -0.25 -9.10
C PHE A 124 3.39 -0.87 -7.84
N VAL A 125 2.91 -2.11 -7.95
CA VAL A 125 2.14 -2.74 -6.88
C VAL A 125 3.00 -3.74 -6.10
N THR A 126 3.03 -3.59 -4.78
CA THR A 126 3.58 -4.57 -3.84
C THR A 126 2.43 -5.42 -3.30
N ILE A 127 2.48 -6.74 -3.48
CA ILE A 127 1.37 -7.65 -3.11
C ILE A 127 1.33 -7.91 -1.60
N PHE A 128 2.48 -7.86 -0.93
CA PHE A 128 2.58 -8.06 0.51
C PHE A 128 3.63 -7.11 1.09
N HIS A 129 3.24 -6.38 2.14
CA HIS A 129 4.07 -5.38 2.81
C HIS A 129 3.88 -5.41 4.33
N TRP A 130 4.11 -6.59 4.92
CA TRP A 130 4.03 -6.85 6.37
C TRP A 130 2.63 -6.63 6.98
N ASP A 131 1.61 -6.76 6.14
CA ASP A 131 0.20 -6.52 6.40
C ASP A 131 -0.60 -7.84 6.51
N LEU A 132 -0.03 -8.83 7.20
CA LEU A 132 -0.68 -10.13 7.37
C LEU A 132 -2.04 -9.95 8.09
N PRO A 133 -3.13 -10.52 7.56
CA PRO A 133 -4.42 -10.51 8.25
C PRO A 133 -4.33 -11.22 9.61
N GLN A 134 -4.84 -10.58 10.66
CA GLN A 134 -4.84 -11.15 12.02
C GLN A 134 -5.51 -12.53 12.06
N ALA A 135 -6.55 -12.75 11.23
CA ALA A 135 -7.23 -14.04 11.13
C ALA A 135 -6.28 -15.22 10.80
N LEU A 136 -5.22 -14.99 10.01
CA LEU A 136 -4.25 -16.03 9.67
C LEU A 136 -3.23 -16.25 10.79
N GLU A 137 -2.85 -15.17 11.49
CA GLU A 137 -2.04 -15.26 12.71
C GLU A 137 -2.78 -16.07 13.79
N ASP A 138 -4.06 -15.79 13.99
CA ASP A 138 -4.89 -16.47 15.00
C ASP A 138 -5.20 -17.92 14.62
N GLU A 139 -5.42 -18.21 13.33
CA GLU A 139 -5.78 -19.56 12.88
C GLU A 139 -4.60 -20.54 12.96
N TYR A 140 -3.39 -20.11 12.55
CA TYR A 140 -2.26 -21.03 12.45
C TYR A 140 -0.90 -20.40 12.76
N GLY A 141 -0.81 -19.20 13.31
CA GLY A 141 0.47 -18.54 13.63
C GLY A 141 1.16 -17.91 12.43
N GLY A 142 0.38 -17.55 11.40
CA GLY A 142 0.87 -16.78 10.26
C GLY A 142 2.07 -17.44 9.57
N PHE A 143 3.12 -16.67 9.31
CA PHE A 143 4.32 -17.13 8.60
C PHE A 143 5.18 -18.14 9.38
N LEU A 144 4.88 -18.42 10.65
CA LEU A 144 5.60 -19.45 11.41
C LEU A 144 5.10 -20.87 11.08
N SER A 145 3.97 -20.99 10.39
CA SER A 145 3.35 -22.26 10.06
C SER A 145 3.62 -22.68 8.61
N PRO A 146 3.79 -23.99 8.35
CA PRO A 146 3.92 -24.51 6.98
C PRO A 146 2.63 -24.33 6.15
N HIS A 147 1.51 -23.95 6.77
CA HIS A 147 0.26 -23.63 6.10
C HIS A 147 0.20 -22.20 5.53
N SER A 148 1.26 -21.40 5.70
CA SER A 148 1.32 -20.00 5.27
C SER A 148 1.47 -19.79 3.75
N VAL A 149 1.26 -20.83 2.94
CA VAL A 149 1.39 -20.82 1.47
C VAL A 149 0.29 -21.65 0.80
#